data_AF-A0A485M739-F1
#
_entry.id   AF-A0A485M739-F1
#
_cell.length_a   1.000
_cell.length_b   1.000
_cell.length_c   1.000
_cell.angle_alpha   90.00
_cell.angle_beta   90.00
_cell.angle_gamma   90.00
#
_symmetry.space_group_name_H-M   'P 1'
#
loop_
_entity.id
_entity.type
_entity.pdbx_description
1 polymer ?
#
loop_
_entity_poly.entity_id
_entity_poly.type
_entity_poly.pdbx_seq_one_letter_code
_entity_poly.pdbx_strand_id
1 'polypeptide(L)' 'MRRMKKIALFDHQGCQTKFFARFDVSSGPLKYRGRCPNPHCNRTVSLFPETLFTSMDKARRAYIKLTNNDIGKIFWQA' A
#
# COMPACT_ATOMS: atom_id res chain seq x y z
N MET A 1 20.61 8.07 11.12
CA MET A 1 20.02 7.13 10.14
C MET A 1 18.99 7.85 9.27
N ARG A 2 19.16 7.87 7.94
CA ARG A 2 18.16 8.45 7.02
C ARG A 2 16.91 7.56 7.00
N ARG A 3 15.73 8.12 7.29
CA ARG A 3 14.42 7.45 7.08
C ARG A 3 14.26 7.15 5.59
N MET A 4 14.46 5.90 5.19
CA MET A 4 14.20 5.46 3.82
C MET A 4 12.68 5.29 3.67
N LYS A 5 12.03 6.30 3.09
CA LYS A 5 10.60 6.20 2.73
C LYS A 5 10.44 5.12 1.66
N LYS A 6 9.94 3.95 2.04
CA LYS A 6 9.58 2.87 1.10
C LYS A 6 8.08 2.93 0.82
N ILE A 7 7.69 2.41 -0.34
CA ILE A 7 6.29 2.15 -0.67
C ILE A 7 6.10 0.65 -0.72
N ALA A 8 4.94 0.21 -0.25
CA ALA A 8 4.50 -1.15 -0.41
C ALA A 8 3.07 -1.22 -0.95
N LEU A 9 2.75 -2.35 -1.56
CA LEU A 9 1.40 -2.79 -1.86
C LEU A 9 0.88 -3.56 -0.65
N PHE A 10 -0.34 -3.26 -0.24
CA PHE A 10 -1.08 -3.94 0.82
C PHE A 10 -2.37 -4.50 0.26
N ASP A 11 -2.69 -5.74 0.62
CA ASP A 11 -3.96 -6.38 0.28
C ASP A 11 -4.92 -6.31 1.47
N HIS A 12 -6.02 -5.58 1.31
CA HIS A 12 -7.11 -5.59 2.27
C HIS A 12 -8.20 -6.56 1.82
N GLN A 13 -8.00 -7.84 2.12
CA GLN A 13 -8.95 -8.92 1.82
C GLN A 13 -10.37 -8.65 2.36
N GLY A 14 -10.49 -8.03 3.54
CA GLY A 14 -11.80 -7.71 4.13
C GLY A 14 -12.69 -6.73 3.35
N CYS A 15 -12.17 -5.97 2.39
CA CYS A 15 -12.97 -5.17 1.46
C CYS A 15 -12.57 -5.38 -0.01
N GLN A 16 -11.77 -6.41 -0.30
CA GLN A 16 -11.32 -6.81 -1.64
C GLN A 16 -10.64 -5.67 -2.43
N THR A 17 -9.89 -4.83 -1.73
CA THR A 17 -9.12 -3.76 -2.36
C THR A 17 -7.66 -3.87 -1.99
N LYS A 18 -6.79 -3.50 -2.92
CA LYS A 18 -5.38 -3.33 -2.64
C LYS A 18 -5.03 -1.86 -2.62
N PHE A 19 -3.99 -1.49 -1.89
CA PHE A 19 -3.54 -0.11 -1.89
C PHE A 19 -2.04 0.04 -1.71
N PHE A 20 -1.51 1.07 -2.33
CA PHE A 20 -0.12 1.49 -2.17
C PHE A 20 -0.04 2.48 -1.02
N ALA A 21 0.84 2.25 -0.06
CA ALA A 21 1.11 3.21 1.00
C ALA A 21 2.59 3.32 1.32
N ARG A 22 2.98 4.52 1.76
CA ARG A 22 4.29 4.74 2.37
C ARG A 22 4.34 4.09 3.74
N PHE A 23 5.48 3.52 4.08
CA PHE A 23 5.72 2.99 5.41
C PHE A 23 7.18 3.21 5.81
N ASP A 24 7.42 3.36 7.11
CA ASP A 24 8.75 3.62 7.65
C ASP A 24 9.42 2.31 8.08
N VAL A 25 10.71 2.15 7.76
CA VAL A 25 11.52 0.98 8.12
C VAL A 25 12.40 1.32 9.33
N SER A 26 11.84 2.04 10.28
CA SER A 26 12.53 2.41 11.51
C SER A 26 12.11 1.44 12.62
N SER A 27 12.86 0.33 12.73
CA SER A 27 12.92 -0.56 13.91
C SER A 27 11.58 -1.15 14.39
N GLY A 28 10.89 -1.91 13.55
CA GLY A 28 9.73 -2.71 13.92
C GLY A 28 9.28 -3.65 12.81
N PRO A 29 8.28 -4.52 13.05
CA PRO A 29 7.71 -5.36 11.99
C PRO A 29 7.16 -4.48 10.88
N LEU A 30 7.51 -4.82 9.63
CA LEU A 30 7.08 -4.12 8.41
C LEU A 30 5.55 -4.25 8.27
N LYS A 31 4.79 -3.37 8.93
CA LYS A 31 3.34 -3.36 8.92
C LYS A 31 2.83 -1.97 8.66
N TYR A 32 1.86 -1.87 7.76
CA TYR A 32 0.99 -0.71 7.70
C TYR A 32 0.02 -0.77 8.88
N ARG A 33 -0.18 0.37 9.56
CA ARG A 33 -1.25 0.54 10.55
C ARG A 33 -1.95 1.86 10.25
N GLY A 34 -3.20 1.80 9.81
CA GLY A 34 -3.92 2.99 9.39
C GLY A 34 -5.30 2.65 8.84
N ARG A 35 -6.02 3.68 8.39
CA ARG A 35 -7.35 3.54 7.81
C ARG A 35 -7.24 3.06 6.36
N CYS A 36 -8.09 2.11 5.96
CA CYS A 36 -8.20 1.71 4.57
C CYS A 36 -8.48 2.93 3.66
N PRO A 37 -7.76 3.12 2.55
CA PRO A 37 -7.98 4.25 1.64
C PRO A 37 -9.17 4.06 0.69
N ASN A 38 -9.80 2.87 0.67
CA ASN A 38 -11.05 2.66 -0.05
C ASN A 38 -12.15 3.54 0.59
N PRO A 39 -12.81 4.45 -0.17
CA PRO A 39 -13.85 5.34 0.37
C PRO A 39 -15.07 4.58 0.91
N HIS A 40 -15.31 3.37 0.43
CA HIS A 40 -16.37 2.48 0.91
C HIS A 40 -15.95 1.62 2.11
N CYS A 41 -14.72 1.79 2.62
CA CYS A 41 -14.20 1.10 3.79
C CYS A 41 -13.80 2.09 4.88
N ASN A 42 -14.34 1.93 6.08
CA ASN A 42 -14.01 2.76 7.25
C ASN A 42 -13.10 2.06 8.27
N ARG A 43 -12.61 0.85 7.95
CA ARG A 43 -11.85 0.03 8.89
C ARG A 43 -10.42 0.53 9.07
N THR A 44 -9.96 0.53 10.31
CA THR A 44 -8.53 0.61 10.63
C THR A 44 -7.94 -0.78 10.53
N VAL A 45 -6.86 -0.92 9.77
CA VAL A 45 -6.23 -2.20 9.49
C VAL A 45 -4.77 -2.21 9.91
N SER A 46 -4.29 -3.39 10.28
CA SER A 46 -2.87 -3.69 10.40
C SER A 46 -2.51 -4.76 9.40
N LEU A 47 -1.77 -4.40 8.35
CA LEU A 47 -1.47 -5.27 7.22
C LEU A 47 0.03 -5.41 7.02
N PHE A 48 0.46 -6.62 6.68
CA PHE A 48 1.79 -6.84 6.15
C PHE A 48 1.82 -6.47 4.66
N PRO A 49 2.96 -5.96 4.17
CA PRO A 49 3.12 -5.65 2.76
C PRO A 49 3.07 -6.95 1.94
N GLU A 50 2.25 -6.96 0.89
CA GLU A 50 2.26 -8.00 -0.13
C GLU A 50 3.50 -7.85 -1.03
N THR A 51 3.87 -6.61 -1.36
CA THR A 51 5.04 -6.31 -2.20
C THR A 51 5.73 -5.05 -1.75
N LEU A 52 7.06 -5.09 -1.68
CA LEU A 52 7.90 -3.94 -1.34
C LEU A 52 8.51 -3.32 -2.60
N PHE A 53 8.48 -1.99 -2.69
CA PHE A 53 9.10 -1.25 -3.78
C PHE A 53 10.33 -0.49 -3.31
N THR A 54 11.40 -0.60 -4.09
CA THR A 54 12.68 0.06 -3.81
C THR A 54 12.69 1.54 -4.19
N SER A 55 11.71 2.01 -4.98
CA SER A 55 11.55 3.41 -5.38
C SER A 55 10.09 3.77 -5.68
N MET A 56 9.77 5.06 -5.62
CA MET A 56 8.47 5.62 -6.01
C MET A 56 8.12 5.27 -7.47
N ASP A 57 9.07 5.34 -8.39
CA ASP A 57 8.80 5.12 -9.82
C ASP A 57 8.44 3.66 -10.12
N LYS A 58 9.09 2.70 -9.46
CA LYS A 58 8.72 1.28 -9.57
C LYS A 58 7.31 1.05 -9.04
N ALA A 59 6.96 1.67 -7.91
CA ALA A 59 5.62 1.57 -7.35
C ALA A 59 4.56 2.19 -8.28
N ARG A 60 4.83 3.34 -8.89
CA ARG A 60 3.91 3.97 -9.86
C ARG A 60 3.70 3.11 -11.10
N ARG A 61 4.76 2.54 -11.68
CA ARG A 61 4.64 1.62 -12.83
C ARG A 61 3.79 0.40 -12.49
N ALA A 62 3.99 -0.17 -11.29
CA ALA A 62 3.18 -1.28 -10.80
C ALA A 62 1.71 -0.88 -10.60
N TYR A 63 1.45 0.31 -10.03
CA TYR A 63 0.11 0.84 -9.86
C TYR A 63 -0.62 0.99 -11.20
N ILE A 64 0.00 1.59 -12.21
CA ILE A 64 -0.58 1.72 -13.57
C ILE A 64 -0.89 0.34 -14.15
N LYS A 65 0.04 -0.61 -14.03
CA LYS A 65 -0.17 -1.98 -14.52
C LYS A 65 -1.36 -2.67 -13.82
N LEU A 66 -1.48 -2.53 -12.51
CA LEU A 66 -2.55 -3.16 -11.73
C LEU A 66 -3.90 -2.50 -12.00
N THR A 67 -3.96 -1.18 -12.08
CA THR A 67 -5.21 -0.45 -12.36
C THR A 67 -5.75 -0.71 -13.76
N ASN A 68 -4.89 -0.97 -14.75
CA ASN A 68 -5.32 -1.40 -16.08
C ASN A 68 -5.98 -2.80 -16.08
N ASN A 69 -5.63 -3.66 -15.12
CA ASN A 69 -6.16 -5.02 -15.02
C ASN A 69 -7.35 -5.11 -14.03
N ASP A 70 -7.36 -4.29 -12.99
CA ASP A 70 -8.26 -4.41 -11.85
C ASP A 70 -8.85 -3.02 -11.52
N ILE A 71 -9.69 -2.54 -12.43
CA ILE A 71 -10.27 -1.18 -12.41
C ILE A 71 -11.09 -0.99 -11.12
N GLY A 72 -10.81 0.10 -10.40
CA GLY A 72 -11.60 0.54 -9.24
C GLY A 72 -11.29 -0.17 -7.91
N LYS A 73 -10.36 -1.13 -7.88
CA LYS A 73 -10.01 -1.88 -6.64
C LYS A 73 -8.63 -1.55 -6.08
N ILE A 74 -7.85 -0.73 -6.78
CA ILE A 74 -6.48 -0.39 -6.43
C ILE A 74 -6.39 1.09 -6.07
N PHE A 75 -5.98 1.40 -4.85
CA PHE A 75 -5.90 2.77 -4.34
C PHE A 75 -4.45 3.19 -4.10
N TRP A 76 -4.21 4.51 -4.12
CA TRP A 76 -2.91 5.09 -3.80
C TRP A 76 -3.02 6.03 -2.60
N GLN A 77 -2.28 5.75 -1.54
CA GLN A 77 -2.18 6.56 -0.33
C GLN A 77 -0.82 7.27 -0.31
N ALA A 78 -0.84 8.60 -0.49
CA ALA A 78 0.34 9.47 -0.64
C ALA A 78 1.03 9.80 0.70
#